data_AF-A0A355UL73-F1
#
_entry.id   AF-A0A355UL73-F1
#
_cell.length_a   1.000
_cell.length_b   1.000
_cell.length_c   1.000
_cell.angle_alpha   90.00
_cell.angle_beta   90.00
_cell.angle_gamma   90.00
#
_symmetry.space_group_name_H-M   'P 1'
#
loop_
_entity.id
_entity.type
_entity.pdbx_description
1 polymer ?
#
loop_
_entity_poly.entity_id
_entity_poly.type
_entity_poly.pdbx_seq_one_letter_code
_entity_poly.pdbx_strand_id
1 'polypeptide(L)'
;MHLKSSEEKETEQARAVFKDYLTGLDTLGKADLYVEIHASIRPQSAMAIEMAECGFSKTEIENLKKAYRGPFPILMEPIDSIYFHAQGAKKRGTLAKYPRCLHFELPSGLYEGESTMEESAQAIAQLIRSLEAEKRKEVL
;
A
#
# COMPACT_ATOMS: atom_id res chain seq x y z
N MET A 1 -16.87 16.97 -3.20
CA MET A 1 -15.60 17.72 -3.34
C MET A 1 -14.54 16.93 -2.58
N HIS A 2 -13.51 16.39 -3.24
CA HIS A 2 -12.38 15.78 -2.54
C HIS A 2 -11.37 16.88 -2.22
N LEU A 3 -10.99 16.99 -0.95
CA LEU A 3 -9.94 17.90 -0.51
C LEU A 3 -8.60 17.32 -0.97
N LYS A 4 -7.68 18.17 -1.42
CA LYS A 4 -6.27 17.78 -1.52
C LYS A 4 -5.75 17.51 -0.10
N SER A 5 -4.73 16.67 0.07
CA SER A 5 -4.15 16.43 1.40
C SER A 5 -3.63 17.71 2.10
N SER A 6 -3.35 18.78 1.35
CA SER A 6 -3.00 20.10 1.90
C SER A 6 -4.20 20.91 2.40
N GLU A 7 -5.41 20.51 2.03
CA GLU A 7 -6.69 21.17 2.33
C GLU A 7 -7.50 20.40 3.39
N GLU A 8 -7.06 19.19 3.76
CA GLU A 8 -7.62 18.44 4.88
C GLU A 8 -7.44 19.20 6.19
N LYS A 9 -8.56 19.45 6.89
CA LYS A 9 -8.55 20.13 8.20
C LYS A 9 -8.25 19.13 9.30
N GLU A 10 -7.20 19.40 10.05
CA GLU A 10 -6.89 18.64 11.28
C GLU A 10 -7.82 19.11 12.39
N THR A 11 -8.76 18.25 12.80
CA THR A 11 -9.64 18.50 13.96
C THR A 11 -9.09 17.78 15.19
N GLU A 12 -9.46 18.25 16.38
CA GLU A 12 -9.10 17.57 17.63
C GLU A 12 -9.62 16.12 17.67
N GLN A 13 -10.83 15.91 17.16
CA GLN A 13 -11.42 14.57 17.06
C GLN A 13 -10.61 13.66 16.12
N ALA A 14 -10.23 14.14 14.93
CA ALA A 14 -9.40 13.37 14.00
C ALA A 14 -8.03 13.05 14.60
N ARG A 15 -7.43 14.00 15.34
CA ARG A 15 -6.17 13.80 16.07
C ARG A 15 -6.31 12.71 17.14
N ALA A 16 -7.40 12.72 17.91
CA ALA A 16 -7.66 11.74 18.96
C ALA A 16 -7.81 10.33 18.37
N VAL A 17 -8.66 10.16 17.35
CA VAL A 17 -8.86 8.86 16.67
C VAL A 17 -7.56 8.35 16.07
N PHE A 18 -6.78 9.21 15.40
CA PHE A 18 -5.51 8.80 14.82
C PHE A 18 -4.48 8.40 15.89
N LYS A 19 -4.45 9.09 17.03
CA LYS A 19 -3.58 8.72 18.16
C LYS A 19 -3.96 7.36 18.74
N ASP A 20 -5.24 7.08 18.91
CA ASP A 20 -5.70 5.80 19.45
C ASP A 20 -5.37 4.66 18.47
N TYR A 21 -5.52 4.90 17.17
CA TYR A 21 -5.10 3.97 16.13
C TYR A 21 -3.59 3.66 16.19
N LEU A 22 -2.73 4.68 16.29
CA LEU A 22 -1.28 4.48 16.42
C LEU A 22 -0.92 3.71 17.69
N THR A 23 -1.61 3.98 18.80
CA THR A 23 -1.41 3.24 20.05
C THR A 23 -1.72 1.76 19.87
N GLY A 24 -2.77 1.43 19.10
CA GLY A 24 -3.07 0.06 18.73
C GLY A 24 -1.96 -0.59 17.90
N LEU A 25 -1.41 0.12 16.91
CA LEU A 25 -0.29 -0.41 16.12
C LEU A 25 0.97 -0.64 16.96
N ASP A 26 1.27 0.23 17.92
CA ASP A 26 2.42 0.08 18.80
C ASP A 26 2.37 -1.21 19.63
N THR A 27 1.17 -1.73 19.93
CA THR A 27 1.02 -3.02 20.64
C THR A 27 1.49 -4.23 19.82
N LEU A 28 1.57 -4.10 18.50
CA LEU A 28 2.05 -5.14 17.59
C LEU A 28 3.59 -5.20 17.52
N GLY A 29 4.27 -4.25 18.15
CA GLY A 29 5.73 -4.13 18.11
C GLY A 29 6.25 -3.37 16.89
N LYS A 30 7.57 -3.27 16.79
CA LYS A 30 8.23 -2.55 15.69
C LYS A 30 8.24 -3.40 14.43
N ALA A 31 7.64 -2.87 13.35
CA ALA A 31 7.66 -3.49 12.03
C ALA A 31 8.71 -2.83 11.11
N ASP A 32 9.45 -3.67 10.37
CA ASP A 32 10.36 -3.22 9.30
C ASP A 32 9.61 -2.90 8.00
N LEU A 33 8.41 -3.47 7.83
CA LEU A 33 7.53 -3.29 6.69
C LEU A 33 6.11 -3.07 7.19
N TYR A 34 5.47 -2.01 6.74
CA TYR A 34 4.06 -1.74 6.98
C TYR A 34 3.27 -1.82 5.68
N VAL A 35 2.11 -2.48 5.70
CA VAL A 35 1.28 -2.69 4.51
C VAL A 35 -0.15 -2.24 4.80
N GLU A 36 -0.63 -1.26 4.02
CA GLU A 36 -2.03 -0.83 4.00
C GLU A 36 -2.72 -1.38 2.74
N ILE A 37 -3.94 -1.88 2.90
CA ILE A 37 -4.75 -2.44 1.81
C ILE A 37 -6.11 -1.75 1.83
N HIS A 38 -6.48 -1.16 0.70
CA HIS A 38 -7.69 -0.39 0.50
C HIS A 38 -8.51 -0.92 -0.67
N ALA A 39 -9.82 -0.64 -0.62
CA ALA A 39 -10.74 -0.85 -1.71
C ALA A 39 -10.99 0.49 -2.41
N SER A 40 -10.67 0.57 -3.70
CA SER A 40 -10.94 1.74 -4.51
C SER A 40 -12.24 1.58 -5.29
N ILE A 41 -13.19 2.47 -5.03
CA ILE A 41 -14.43 2.61 -5.82
C ILE A 41 -14.24 3.51 -7.06
N ARG A 42 -13.01 3.93 -7.36
CA ARG A 42 -12.77 4.83 -8.49
C ARG A 42 -12.76 4.06 -9.80
N PRO A 43 -13.50 4.52 -10.82
CA PRO A 43 -13.45 3.93 -12.16
C PRO A 43 -12.03 3.92 -12.76
N GLN A 44 -11.19 4.90 -12.43
CA GLN A 44 -9.83 5.01 -12.93
C GLN A 44 -8.89 3.91 -12.39
N SER A 45 -9.19 3.38 -11.20
CA SER A 45 -8.44 2.28 -10.57
C SER A 45 -9.18 0.94 -10.72
N ALA A 46 -10.23 0.89 -11.54
CA ALA A 46 -11.10 -0.29 -11.66
C ALA A 46 -10.43 -1.47 -12.40
N MET A 47 -9.31 -1.24 -13.08
CA MET A 47 -8.71 -2.19 -14.03
C MET A 47 -7.41 -2.83 -13.56
N ALA A 48 -6.82 -2.31 -12.48
CA ALA A 48 -5.53 -2.78 -11.97
C ALA A 48 -5.41 -2.52 -10.47
N ILE A 49 -4.64 -3.37 -9.80
CA ILE A 49 -4.14 -3.07 -8.45
C ILE A 49 -3.16 -1.91 -8.57
N GLU A 50 -3.38 -0.83 -7.83
CA GLU A 50 -2.38 0.24 -7.71
C GLU A 50 -1.57 0.04 -6.42
N MET A 51 -0.25 0.18 -6.53
CA MET A 51 0.67 0.07 -5.41
C MET A 51 1.49 1.36 -5.30
N ALA A 52 1.29 2.05 -4.17
CA ALA A 52 2.15 3.12 -3.72
C ALA A 52 3.20 2.60 -2.74
N GLU A 53 4.38 3.21 -2.72
CA GLU A 53 5.52 2.81 -1.87
C GLU A 53 6.11 3.99 -1.10
N CYS A 54 6.72 3.68 0.05
CA CYS A 54 7.63 4.60 0.72
C CYS A 54 8.85 3.83 1.24
N GLY A 55 10.04 4.37 1.01
CA GLY A 55 11.29 3.80 1.52
C GLY A 55 11.87 2.67 0.66
N PHE A 56 11.42 2.52 -0.58
CA PHE A 56 12.00 1.58 -1.55
C PHE A 56 12.79 2.34 -2.62
N SER A 57 13.89 1.73 -3.09
CA SER A 57 14.56 2.20 -4.29
C SER A 57 13.75 1.84 -5.54
N LYS A 58 13.94 2.61 -6.61
CA LYS A 58 13.32 2.29 -7.92
C LYS A 58 13.68 0.87 -8.39
N THR A 59 14.92 0.43 -8.19
CA THR A 59 15.38 -0.91 -8.57
C THR A 59 14.67 -2.02 -7.79
N GLU A 60 14.42 -1.83 -6.49
CA GLU A 60 13.62 -2.78 -5.70
C GLU A 60 12.20 -2.91 -6.25
N ILE A 61 11.55 -1.79 -6.59
CA ILE A 61 10.21 -1.83 -7.19
C ILE A 61 10.25 -2.48 -8.58
N GLU A 62 11.29 -2.25 -9.39
CA GLU A 62 11.43 -2.87 -10.71
C GLU A 62 11.57 -4.38 -10.60
N ASN A 63 12.36 -4.85 -9.63
CA ASN A 63 12.52 -6.27 -9.36
C ASN A 63 11.23 -6.89 -8.84
N LEU A 64 10.53 -6.20 -7.93
CA LEU A 64 9.24 -6.64 -7.43
C LEU A 64 8.20 -6.76 -8.56
N LYS A 65 8.13 -5.76 -9.43
CA LYS A 65 7.28 -5.76 -10.63
C LYS A 65 7.60 -6.94 -11.55
N LYS A 66 8.88 -7.19 -11.81
CA LYS A 66 9.35 -8.32 -12.62
C LYS A 66 9.06 -9.67 -11.98
N ALA A 67 8.96 -9.75 -10.65
CA ALA A 67 8.66 -10.98 -9.92
C ALA A 67 7.16 -11.28 -9.81
N TYR A 68 6.30 -10.27 -9.98
CA TYR A 68 4.86 -10.41 -9.86
C TYR A 68 4.25 -11.36 -10.89
N ARG A 69 3.45 -12.33 -10.43
CA ARG A 69 2.77 -13.32 -11.29
C ARG A 69 1.28 -13.44 -10.94
N GLY A 70 0.72 -12.44 -10.27
CA GLY A 70 -0.67 -12.46 -9.85
C GLY A 70 -1.64 -12.35 -11.04
N PRO A 71 -2.92 -12.74 -10.82
CA PRO A 71 -3.92 -12.81 -11.89
C PRO A 71 -4.39 -11.44 -12.37
N PHE A 72 -4.18 -10.38 -11.58
CA PHE A 72 -4.62 -9.02 -11.91
C PHE A 72 -3.45 -8.17 -12.43
N PRO A 73 -3.68 -7.27 -13.40
CA PRO A 73 -2.72 -6.22 -13.69
C PRO A 73 -2.40 -5.44 -12.41
N ILE A 74 -1.12 -5.09 -12.24
CA ILE A 74 -0.66 -4.23 -11.17
C ILE A 74 0.01 -3.01 -11.79
N LEU A 75 -0.09 -1.85 -11.13
CA LEU A 75 0.63 -0.62 -11.43
C LEU A 75 1.40 -0.22 -10.17
N MET A 76 2.68 0.11 -10.29
CA MET A 76 3.55 0.40 -9.16
C MET A 76 4.26 1.73 -9.35
N GLU A 77 4.11 2.66 -8.44
CA GLU A 77 5.00 3.82 -8.44
C GLU A 77 6.42 3.41 -7.96
N PRO A 78 7.49 4.09 -8.40
CA PRO A 78 7.50 5.20 -9.36
C PRO A 78 7.62 4.76 -10.83
N ILE A 79 7.40 3.48 -11.16
CA ILE A 79 7.60 2.93 -12.51
C ILE A 79 6.43 3.22 -13.42
N ASP A 80 5.22 3.04 -12.89
CA ASP A 80 3.96 3.29 -13.58
C ASP A 80 3.32 4.58 -13.06
N SER A 81 2.50 5.19 -13.91
CA SER A 81 1.58 6.24 -13.45
C SER A 81 0.41 5.56 -12.74
N ILE A 82 0.21 5.91 -11.47
CA ILE A 82 -0.95 5.48 -10.67
C ILE A 82 -1.83 6.68 -10.33
N TYR A 83 -3.05 6.45 -9.87
CA TYR A 83 -3.95 7.51 -9.43
C TYR A 83 -3.73 7.81 -7.93
N PHE A 84 -3.59 6.76 -7.12
CA PHE A 84 -3.48 6.85 -5.66
C PHE A 84 -2.04 6.76 -5.17
N HIS A 85 -1.43 7.92 -4.95
CA HIS A 85 -0.05 8.02 -4.44
C HIS A 85 0.09 8.04 -2.91
N ALA A 86 -1.03 7.87 -2.17
CA ALA A 86 -1.08 7.93 -0.71
C ALA A 86 -0.36 9.17 -0.08
N GLN A 87 -0.37 10.33 -0.77
CA GLN A 87 0.50 11.46 -0.40
C GLN A 87 0.25 11.99 1.02
N GLY A 88 -1.01 12.05 1.46
CA GLY A 88 -1.35 12.44 2.83
C GLY A 88 -0.78 11.47 3.87
N ALA A 89 -0.97 10.17 3.64
CA ALA A 89 -0.48 9.11 4.51
C ALA A 89 1.05 9.08 4.61
N LYS A 90 1.76 9.30 3.49
CA LYS A 90 3.22 9.42 3.46
C LYS A 90 3.77 10.67 4.12
N LYS A 91 3.00 11.77 4.16
CA LYS A 91 3.44 13.04 4.76
C LYS A 91 3.12 13.14 6.24
N ARG A 92 1.94 12.65 6.66
CA ARG A 92 1.38 12.90 7.99
C ARG A 92 0.70 11.69 8.63
N GLY A 93 0.34 10.68 7.84
CA GLY A 93 -0.34 9.48 8.32
C GLY A 93 0.61 8.36 8.73
N THR A 94 0.09 7.13 8.70
CA THR A 94 0.79 5.94 9.20
C THR A 94 2.00 5.57 8.36
N LEU A 95 1.93 5.71 7.03
CA LEU A 95 3.07 5.40 6.13
C LEU A 95 4.31 6.25 6.46
N ALA A 96 4.14 7.45 7.01
CA ALA A 96 5.26 8.29 7.43
C ALA A 96 6.01 7.78 8.69
N LYS A 97 5.47 6.76 9.37
CA LYS A 97 5.98 6.25 10.66
C LYS A 97 6.87 5.01 10.52
N TYR A 98 6.85 4.37 9.36
CA TYR A 98 7.59 3.13 9.13
C TYR A 98 8.69 3.34 8.07
N PRO A 99 9.83 2.65 8.19
CA PRO A 99 10.95 2.83 7.28
C PRO A 99 10.63 2.36 5.86
N ARG A 100 9.78 1.33 5.73
CA ARG A 100 9.33 0.80 4.46
C ARG A 100 7.82 0.57 4.51
N CYS A 101 7.10 1.07 3.52
CA CYS A 101 5.65 0.89 3.43
C CYS A 101 5.16 0.55 2.03
N LEU A 102 4.10 -0.23 1.95
CA LEU A 102 3.32 -0.46 0.74
C LEU A 102 1.87 -0.08 0.99
N HIS A 103 1.26 0.62 0.05
CA HIS A 103 -0.15 0.99 0.05
C HIS A 103 -0.79 0.40 -1.20
N PHE A 104 -1.74 -0.51 -1.03
CA PHE A 104 -2.46 -1.14 -2.13
C PHE A 104 -3.86 -0.57 -2.25
N GLU A 105 -4.25 -0.20 -3.46
CA GLU A 105 -5.64 0.06 -3.83
C GLU A 105 -6.11 -1.05 -4.77
N LEU A 106 -7.08 -1.83 -4.30
CA LEU A 106 -7.70 -2.89 -5.10
C LEU A 106 -8.94 -2.35 -5.83
N PRO A 107 -9.17 -2.73 -7.09
CA PRO A 107 -10.39 -2.37 -7.81
C PRO A 107 -11.64 -2.87 -7.10
N SER A 108 -12.69 -2.04 -7.00
CA SER A 108 -13.97 -2.42 -6.36
C SER A 108 -14.62 -3.67 -6.97
N GLY A 109 -14.39 -3.93 -8.26
CA GLY A 109 -14.89 -5.14 -8.94
C GLY A 109 -14.24 -6.45 -8.44
N LEU A 110 -13.10 -6.38 -7.72
CA LEU A 110 -12.46 -7.55 -7.11
C LEU A 110 -13.13 -7.99 -5.80
N TYR A 111 -14.13 -7.26 -5.31
CA TYR A 111 -14.86 -7.56 -4.08
C TYR A 111 -16.22 -8.23 -4.31
N GLU A 112 -16.64 -8.38 -5.57
CA GLU A 112 -17.97 -8.88 -5.91
C GLU A 112 -18.06 -10.42 -5.86
N GLY A 113 -16.94 -11.13 -5.68
CA GLY A 113 -16.89 -12.59 -5.50
C GLY A 113 -15.84 -13.06 -4.48
N GLU A 114 -16.11 -14.17 -3.79
CA GLU A 114 -15.16 -14.75 -2.82
C GLU A 114 -13.83 -15.15 -3.47
N SER A 115 -13.87 -15.64 -4.71
CA SER A 115 -12.68 -16.04 -5.47
C SER A 115 -11.75 -14.85 -5.78
N THR A 116 -12.31 -13.68 -6.10
CA THR A 116 -11.50 -12.50 -6.45
C THR A 116 -10.81 -11.88 -5.24
N MET A 117 -11.41 -12.00 -4.04
CA MET A 117 -10.76 -11.60 -2.79
C MET A 117 -9.58 -12.51 -2.45
N GLU A 118 -9.74 -13.82 -2.57
CA GLU A 118 -8.66 -14.78 -2.32
C GLU A 118 -7.50 -14.57 -3.30
N GLU A 119 -7.79 -14.44 -4.60
CA GLU A 119 -6.81 -14.16 -5.63
C GLU A 119 -6.04 -12.85 -5.37
N SER A 120 -6.72 -11.81 -4.88
CA SER A 120 -6.11 -10.53 -4.54
C SER A 120 -5.18 -10.66 -3.33
N ALA A 121 -5.61 -11.39 -2.30
CA ALA A 121 -4.80 -11.66 -1.13
C ALA A 121 -3.56 -12.50 -1.49
N GLN A 122 -3.71 -13.51 -2.35
CA GLN A 122 -2.60 -14.33 -2.85
C GLN A 122 -1.60 -13.49 -3.66
N ALA A 123 -2.08 -12.58 -4.49
CA ALA A 123 -1.26 -11.66 -5.28
C ALA A 123 -0.42 -10.74 -4.38
N ILE A 124 -1.03 -10.13 -3.37
CA ILE A 124 -0.33 -9.29 -2.37
C ILE A 124 0.68 -10.13 -1.57
N ALA A 125 0.28 -11.31 -1.10
CA ALA A 125 1.15 -12.18 -0.34
C ALA A 125 2.37 -12.66 -1.15
N GLN A 126 2.20 -12.88 -2.46
CA GLN A 126 3.33 -13.17 -3.35
C GLN A 126 4.33 -12.02 -3.36
N LEU A 127 3.87 -10.77 -3.51
CA LEU A 127 4.73 -9.58 -3.53
C LEU A 127 5.54 -9.45 -2.23
N ILE A 128 4.86 -9.62 -1.08
CA ILE A 128 5.51 -9.56 0.23
C ILE A 128 6.59 -10.65 0.35
N ARG A 129 6.30 -11.89 -0.07
CA ARG A 129 7.29 -12.98 -0.07
C ARG A 129 8.48 -12.69 -1.00
N SER A 130 8.24 -12.06 -2.16
CA SER A 130 9.32 -11.66 -3.07
C SER A 130 10.24 -10.62 -2.44
N LEU A 131 9.70 -9.66 -1.68
CA LEU A 131 10.51 -8.68 -0.94
C LEU A 131 11.37 -9.34 0.15
N GLU A 132 10.81 -10.28 0.90
CA GLU A 132 11.57 -11.02 1.91
C GLU A 132 12.71 -11.85 1.27
N ALA A 133 12.45 -12.46 0.12
CA ALA A 133 13.46 -13.24 -0.60
C ALA A 133 14.63 -12.38 -1.09
N GLU A 134 14.36 -11.17 -1.59
CA GLU A 134 15.41 -10.21 -1.98
C GLU A 134 16.23 -9.73 -0.76
N LYS A 135 15.56 -9.37 0.35
CA LYS A 135 16.25 -8.96 1.60
C LYS A 135 17.22 -10.05 2.11
N ARG A 136 16.86 -11.33 1.96
CA ARG A 136 17.74 -12.45 2.37
C ARG A 136 18.99 -12.59 1.49
N LYS A 137 18.95 -12.16 0.22
CA LYS A 137 20.13 -12.20 -0.67
C LYS A 137 21.16 -11.13 -0.34
N GLU A 138 20.75 -10.02 0.26
CA GLU A 138 21.63 -8.90 0.63
C GLU A 138 22.43 -9.15 1.93
N VAL A 139 22.03 -10.16 2.72
CA VAL A 139 22.63 -10.48 4.03
C VAL A 139 23.66 -11.64 3.95
N LEU A 140 23.78 -12.29 2.77
CA LEU A 140 24.75 -13.35 2.49
C LEU A 140 25.91 -12.82 1.63
#